data_AF-A0A969HFJ9-F1
#
_entry.id   AF-A0A969HFJ9-F1
#
_cell.length_a   1.000
_cell.length_b   1.000
_cell.length_c   1.000
_cell.angle_alpha   90.00
_cell.angle_beta   90.00
_cell.angle_gamma   90.00
#
_symmetry.space_group_name_H-M   'P 1'
#
loop_
_entity.id
_entity.type
_entity.pdbx_description
1 polymer ?
#
loop_
_entity_poly.entity_id
_entity_poly.type
_entity_poly.pdbx_seq_one_letter_code
_entity_poly.pdbx_strand_id
1 'polypeptide(L)'
;GPVSPPARGRKKTTFPQKLVVRGPYRYVRNPLYDTDMTLILGAALLTQNWGLVVLLAAYIAQLALQLPLEERELRARFGEPYRRYCRLVPRFVPRLTPVEPRQVYEKEVFE
;
A
#
# COMPACT_ATOMS: atom_id res chain seq x y z
N GLY A 1 34.48 38.66 9.97
CA GLY A 1 33.02 38.83 9.91
C GLY A 1 32.36 37.60 10.51
N PRO A 2 31.19 37.72 11.17
CA PRO A 2 30.55 36.57 11.80
C PRO A 2 30.05 35.61 10.71
N VAL A 3 30.42 34.34 10.86
CA VAL A 3 30.05 33.26 9.95
C VAL A 3 28.58 32.94 10.20
N SER A 4 27.70 33.22 9.25
CA SER A 4 26.30 32.79 9.33
C SER A 4 26.22 31.26 9.26
N PRO A 5 25.46 30.59 10.14
CA PRO A 5 25.33 29.14 10.09
C PRO A 5 24.52 28.70 8.85
N PRO A 6 24.85 27.55 8.23
CA PRO A 6 24.18 27.07 7.04
C PRO A 6 22.71 26.74 7.35
N ALA A 7 21.81 27.29 6.55
CA ALA A 7 20.37 27.04 6.63
C ALA A 7 20.11 25.53 6.53
N ARG A 8 19.71 24.92 7.66
CA ARG A 8 19.30 23.51 7.73
C ARG A 8 18.05 23.34 6.86
N GLY A 9 18.24 22.77 5.66
CA GLY A 9 17.18 22.57 4.68
C GLY A 9 15.97 21.88 5.32
N ARG A 10 14.84 22.58 5.37
CA ARG A 10 13.53 21.96 5.63
C ARG A 10 13.35 20.87 4.58
N LYS A 11 13.30 19.61 5.00
CA LYS A 11 12.77 18.53 4.16
C LYS A 11 11.34 18.94 3.80
N LYS A 12 11.14 19.47 2.59
CA LYS A 12 9.79 19.66 2.06
C LYS A 12 9.16 18.27 2.07
N THR A 13 8.03 18.11 2.74
CA THR A 13 7.20 16.90 2.70
C THR A 13 6.59 16.80 1.31
N THR A 14 7.43 16.48 0.32
CA THR A 14 6.99 16.31 -1.06
C THR A 14 6.32 14.95 -1.14
N PHE A 15 5.01 14.99 -1.32
CA PHE A 15 4.22 13.80 -1.65
C PHE A 15 4.91 13.03 -2.81
N PRO A 16 5.03 11.70 -2.72
CA PRO A 16 5.78 10.92 -3.71
C PRO A 16 5.20 11.10 -5.11
N GLN A 17 6.03 11.58 -6.05
CA GLN A 17 5.61 11.79 -7.43
C GLN A 17 5.52 10.48 -8.23
N LYS A 18 6.14 9.41 -7.73
CA LYS A 18 6.14 8.07 -8.33
C LYS A 18 5.50 7.06 -7.39
N LEU A 19 4.74 6.12 -7.96
CA LEU A 19 4.21 4.97 -7.25
C LEU A 19 5.35 4.17 -6.60
N VAL A 20 5.20 3.87 -5.31
CA VAL A 20 6.20 3.10 -4.57
C VAL A 20 5.93 1.62 -4.77
N VAL A 21 6.82 0.95 -5.51
CA VAL A 21 6.79 -0.50 -5.74
C VAL A 21 8.07 -1.10 -5.16
N ARG A 22 8.19 -1.12 -3.83
CA ARG A 22 9.38 -1.60 -3.12
C ARG A 22 9.00 -2.38 -1.87
N GLY A 23 9.86 -3.33 -1.49
CA GLY A 23 9.63 -4.17 -0.31
C GLY A 23 8.31 -4.95 -0.40
N PRO A 24 7.47 -4.97 0.65
CA PRO A 24 6.25 -5.79 0.70
C PRO A 24 5.21 -5.41 -0.36
N TYR A 25 5.20 -4.16 -0.82
CA TYR A 25 4.34 -3.68 -1.91
C TYR A 25 4.60 -4.39 -3.25
N ARG A 26 5.70 -5.14 -3.38
CA ARG A 26 5.96 -5.97 -4.57
C ARG A 26 5.14 -7.27 -4.58
N TYR A 27 4.59 -7.68 -3.45
CA TYR A 27 3.88 -8.96 -3.27
C TYR A 27 2.38 -8.77 -3.06
N VAL A 28 1.98 -7.71 -2.35
CA VAL A 28 0.58 -7.38 -2.10
C VAL A 28 0.40 -5.86 -2.07
N ARG A 29 -0.77 -5.37 -2.51
CA ARG A 29 -1.00 -3.93 -2.64
C ARG A 29 -1.07 -3.22 -1.29
N ASN A 30 -1.68 -3.88 -0.30
CA ASN A 30 -2.00 -3.27 0.99
C ASN A 30 -1.46 -4.13 2.17
N PRO A 31 -0.13 -4.31 2.27
CA PRO A 31 0.47 -5.22 3.26
C PRO A 31 0.15 -4.84 4.71
N LEU A 32 -0.11 -3.55 4.97
CA LEU A 32 -0.48 -3.07 6.30
C LEU A 32 -1.87 -3.59 6.71
N TYR A 33 -2.86 -3.50 5.82
CA TYR A 33 -4.20 -4.01 6.09
C TYR A 33 -4.20 -5.53 6.30
N ASP A 34 -3.40 -6.27 5.53
CA ASP A 34 -3.27 -7.72 5.71
C ASP A 34 -2.63 -8.07 7.06
N THR A 35 -1.63 -7.28 7.49
CA THR A 35 -0.97 -7.46 8.78
C THR A 35 -1.95 -7.23 9.93
N ASP A 36 -2.73 -6.14 9.87
CA ASP A 36 -3.74 -5.82 10.87
C ASP A 36 -4.82 -6.92 10.94
N MET A 37 -5.35 -7.36 9.78
CA MET A 37 -6.33 -8.45 9.73
C MET A 37 -5.77 -9.74 10.35
N THR A 38 -4.54 -10.10 9.99
CA THR A 38 -3.88 -11.31 10.51
C THR A 38 -3.65 -11.23 12.01
N LEU A 39 -3.26 -10.05 12.51
CA LEU A 39 -3.04 -9.82 13.93
C LEU A 39 -4.34 -9.93 14.73
N ILE A 40 -5.41 -9.28 14.27
CA ILE A 40 -6.72 -9.32 14.93
C ILE A 40 -7.27 -10.75 14.91
N LEU A 41 -7.18 -11.44 13.77
CA LEU A 41 -7.63 -12.83 13.64
C LEU A 41 -6.82 -13.77 14.56
N GLY A 42 -5.49 -13.66 14.55
CA GLY A 42 -4.63 -14.45 15.42
C GLY A 42 -4.93 -14.23 16.89
N ALA A 43 -5.13 -12.97 17.31
CA ALA A 43 -5.53 -12.63 18.66
C ALA A 43 -6.91 -13.21 19.02
N ALA A 44 -7.89 -13.12 18.12
CA ALA A 44 -9.23 -13.69 18.31
C ALA A 44 -9.17 -15.21 18.52
N LEU A 45 -8.36 -15.90 17.73
CA LEU A 45 -8.19 -17.35 17.82
C LEU A 45 -7.47 -17.78 19.11
N LEU A 46 -6.36 -17.10 19.46
CA LEU A 46 -5.57 -17.42 20.66
C LEU A 46 -6.33 -17.15 21.95
N THR A 47 -7.17 -16.12 21.98
CA THR A 47 -7.95 -15.73 23.16
C THR A 47 -9.37 -16.29 23.18
N GLN A 48 -9.80 -16.93 22.09
CA GLN A 48 -11.18 -17.38 21.86
C GLN A 48 -12.23 -16.28 22.11
N ASN A 49 -11.86 -15.03 21.80
CA ASN A 49 -12.67 -13.87 22.13
C ASN A 49 -13.55 -13.44 20.95
N TRP A 50 -14.86 -13.64 21.09
CA TRP A 50 -15.86 -13.21 20.10
C TRP A 50 -15.89 -11.71 19.85
N GLY A 51 -15.51 -10.88 20.83
CA GLY A 51 -15.39 -9.44 20.64
C GLY A 51 -14.33 -9.07 19.59
N LEU A 52 -13.22 -9.82 19.51
CA LEU A 52 -12.20 -9.63 18.48
C LEU A 52 -12.68 -10.10 17.10
N VAL A 53 -13.57 -11.09 17.04
CA VAL A 53 -14.24 -11.49 15.79
C VAL A 53 -15.15 -10.37 15.28
N VAL A 54 -15.92 -9.75 16.17
CA VAL A 54 -16.75 -8.58 15.83
C VAL A 54 -15.89 -7.42 15.36
N LEU A 55 -14.76 -7.16 16.04
CA LEU A 55 -13.79 -6.14 15.63
C LEU A 55 -13.22 -6.44 14.24
N LEU A 56 -12.86 -7.69 13.94
CA LEU A 56 -12.38 -8.10 12.63
C LEU A 56 -13.43 -7.85 11.55
N ALA A 57 -14.69 -8.22 11.80
CA ALA A 57 -15.80 -7.97 10.88
C ALA A 57 -16.02 -6.47 10.63
N ALA A 58 -15.98 -5.65 11.69
CA ALA A 58 -16.08 -4.20 11.57
C ALA A 58 -14.91 -3.60 10.78
N TYR A 59 -13.68 -4.10 11.01
CA TYR A 59 -12.49 -3.68 10.27
C TYR A 59 -12.62 -4.02 8.77
N ILE A 60 -13.07 -5.23 8.42
CA ILE A 60 -13.33 -5.63 7.03
C ILE A 60 -14.39 -4.71 6.39
N ALA A 61 -15.46 -4.40 7.11
CA ALA A 61 -16.50 -3.50 6.61
C ALA A 61 -15.95 -2.08 6.37
N GLN A 62 -15.11 -1.57 7.27
CA GLN A 62 -14.42 -0.29 7.08
C GLN A 62 -13.52 -0.32 5.83
N LEU A 63 -12.72 -1.37 5.64
CA LEU A 63 -11.87 -1.52 4.45
C LEU A 63 -12.68 -1.57 3.16
N ALA A 64 -13.85 -2.22 3.18
CA ALA A 64 -14.72 -2.26 2.00
C ALA A 64 -15.19 -0.87 1.55
N LEU A 65 -15.33 0.08 2.48
CA LEU A 65 -15.66 1.48 2.21
C LEU A 65 -14.43 2.33 1.83
N GLN A 66 -13.31 2.12 2.52
CA GLN A 66 -12.11 2.95 2.38
C GLN A 66 -11.29 2.62 1.13
N LEU A 67 -11.07 1.34 0.83
CA LEU A 67 -10.19 0.93 -0.28
C LEU A 67 -10.65 1.45 -1.65
N PRO A 68 -11.95 1.44 -2.00
CA PRO A 68 -12.39 2.01 -3.29
C PRO A 68 -12.09 3.50 -3.43
N LEU A 69 -12.14 4.26 -2.33
CA LEU A 69 -11.82 5.68 -2.33
C LEU A 69 -10.30 5.88 -2.50
N GLU A 70 -9.50 5.13 -1.76
CA GLU A 70 -8.04 5.15 -1.86
C GLU A 70 -7.58 4.76 -3.28
N GLU A 71 -8.14 3.69 -3.86
CA GLU A 71 -7.81 3.26 -5.22
C GLU A 71 -8.28 4.27 -6.29
N ARG A 72 -9.32 5.06 -6.03
CA ARG A 72 -9.73 6.16 -6.93
C ARG A 72 -8.71 7.29 -6.88
N GLU A 73 -8.30 7.71 -5.69
CA GLU A 73 -7.27 8.75 -5.53
C GLU A 73 -5.93 8.32 -6.14
N LEU A 74 -5.48 7.09 -5.87
CA LEU A 74 -4.24 6.55 -6.43
C LEU A 74 -4.29 6.44 -7.96
N ARG A 75 -5.45 6.05 -8.53
CA ARG A 75 -5.66 6.06 -9.99
C ARG A 75 -5.59 7.47 -10.57
N ALA A 76 -6.24 8.45 -9.92
CA ALA A 76 -6.22 9.84 -10.38
C ALA A 76 -4.80 10.43 -10.33
N ARG A 77 -4.04 10.07 -9.30
CA ARG A 77 -2.70 10.61 -9.05
C ARG A 77 -1.61 9.96 -9.91
N PHE A 78 -1.64 8.65 -10.06
CA PHE A 78 -0.55 7.89 -10.70
C PHE A 78 -0.91 7.36 -12.09
N GLY A 79 -2.19 7.40 -12.49
CA GLY A 79 -2.62 7.02 -13.84
C GLY A 79 -2.33 5.57 -14.21
N GLU A 80 -1.80 5.37 -15.43
CA GLU A 80 -1.56 4.05 -16.01
C GLU A 80 -0.57 3.16 -15.22
N PRO A 81 0.56 3.67 -14.68
CA PRO A 81 1.40 2.91 -13.76
C PRO A 81 0.63 2.21 -12.64
N TYR A 82 -0.31 2.91 -12.01
CA TYR A 82 -1.10 2.30 -10.93
C TYR A 82 -2.10 1.26 -11.44
N ARG A 83 -2.71 1.47 -12.61
CA ARG A 83 -3.57 0.45 -13.24
C ARG A 83 -2.80 -0.83 -13.55
N ARG A 84 -1.57 -0.70 -14.06
CA ARG A 84 -0.71 -1.86 -14.33
C ARG A 84 -0.26 -2.54 -13.05
N TYR A 85 0.13 -1.77 -12.04
CA TYR A 85 0.42 -2.30 -10.71
C TYR A 85 -0.76 -3.12 -10.15
N CYS A 86 -2.00 -2.63 -10.24
CA CYS A 86 -3.18 -3.37 -9.78
C CYS A 86 -3.47 -4.67 -10.55
N ARG A 87 -3.08 -4.75 -11.83
CA ARG A 87 -3.15 -5.99 -12.62
C ARG A 87 -2.08 -7.00 -12.18
N LEU A 88 -0.90 -6.51 -11.81
CA LEU A 88 0.24 -7.35 -11.43
C LEU A 88 0.21 -7.76 -9.97
N VAL A 89 -0.29 -6.92 -9.07
CA VAL A 89 -0.24 -7.17 -7.62
C VAL A 89 -1.65 -7.36 -7.07
N PRO A 90 -1.98 -8.50 -6.46
CA PRO A 90 -3.27 -8.78 -5.82
C PRO A 90 -3.50 -7.86 -4.61
N ARG A 91 -4.77 -7.76 -4.20
CA ARG A 91 -5.19 -6.80 -3.16
C ARG A 91 -4.81 -7.25 -1.74
N PHE A 92 -5.00 -8.53 -1.44
CA PHE A 92 -4.95 -9.09 -0.07
C PHE A 92 -4.11 -10.37 0.07
N VAL A 93 -4.05 -11.20 -0.97
CA VAL A 93 -3.28 -12.46 -0.90
C VAL A 93 -1.89 -12.21 -1.49
N PRO A 94 -0.81 -12.27 -0.71
CA PRO A 94 0.53 -12.01 -1.23
C PRO A 94 0.90 -12.99 -2.35
N ARG A 95 1.52 -12.47 -3.41
CA ARG A 95 2.17 -13.30 -4.41
C ARG A 95 3.40 -13.97 -3.82
N LEU A 96 3.81 -15.10 -4.41
CA LEU A 96 5.08 -15.75 -4.08
C LEU A 96 6.28 -15.07 -4.76
N THR A 97 6.07 -14.48 -5.92
CA THR A 97 7.11 -13.82 -6.71
C THR A 97 6.91 -12.29 -6.72
N PRO A 98 7.95 -11.49 -6.50
CA PRO A 98 7.81 -10.04 -6.40
C PRO A 98 7.70 -9.37 -7.77
N VAL A 99 6.80 -8.40 -7.90
CA VAL A 99 6.69 -7.56 -9.12
C VAL A 99 7.88 -6.60 -9.19
N GLU A 100 8.59 -6.59 -10.30
CA GLU A 100 9.69 -5.65 -10.54
C GLU A 100 9.14 -4.27 -10.93
N PRO A 101 9.71 -3.16 -10.43
CA PRO A 101 9.27 -1.81 -10.77
C PRO A 101 9.24 -1.55 -12.28
N ARG A 102 10.17 -2.13 -13.05
CA ARG A 102 10.20 -2.01 -14.51
C ARG A 102 8.89 -2.49 -15.15
N GLN A 103 8.29 -3.56 -14.65
CA GLN A 103 7.03 -4.11 -15.19
C GLN A 103 5.84 -3.16 -15.01
N VAL A 104 5.95 -2.23 -14.06
CA VAL A 104 4.93 -1.21 -13.78
C VAL A 104 5.12 0.03 -14.67
N TYR A 105 6.36 0.32 -15.09
CA TYR A 105 6.71 1.55 -15.82
C TYR A 105 7.11 1.36 -17.30
N GLU A 106 7.59 0.19 -17.71
CA GLU A 106 7.95 -0.11 -19.11
C GLU A 106 6.68 -0.27 -19.92
N LYS A 107 6.42 0.61 -20.90
CA LYS A 107 5.50 0.28 -22.00
C LYS A 107 5.95 -1.04 -22.63
N GLU A 108 5.01 -1.91 -22.98
CA GLU A 108 5.33 -2.97 -23.94
C GLU A 108 5.90 -2.27 -25.19
N VAL A 109 7.21 -2.44 -25.42
CA VAL A 109 7.87 -2.05 -26.66
C VAL A 109 7.52 -3.11 -27.69
N PHE A 110 6.24 -3.30 -27.98
CA PHE A 110 5.73 -4.16 -29.05
C PHE A 110 4.33 -3.68 -29.42
N GLU A 111 4.30 -2.65 -30.27
CA GLU A 111 3.54 -2.51 -31.53
C GLU A 111 3.47 -1.03 -31.94
#